data_AF-F8C765-F1
#
_entry.id   AF-F8C765-F1
#
_cell.length_a   1.000
_cell.length_b   1.000
_cell.length_c   1.000
_cell.angle_alpha   90.00
_cell.angle_beta   90.00
_cell.angle_gamma   90.00
#
_symmetry.space_group_name_H-M   'P 1'
#
loop_
_entity.id
_entity.type
_entity.pdbx_description
1 polymer ?
#
loop_
_entity_poly.entity_id
_entity_poly.type
_entity_poly.pdbx_seq_one_letter_code
_entity_poly.pdbx_strand_id
1 'polypeptide(L)'
;MDEGRPKRCVACGRGAYEGGGLGLHGHGLVERQQRGPPTADEAPRCEVVLCRRYRCKPCGAVMRVVPPSVRPRKHFSGEAIGFALALWTLCGLRADEVRRRTSDWTRLGDAARGWRSLARWARQLGARQLFGALPLGAVAQGPRALAARAAQALCAHAPLAWRGAPLERRSSIKPSPEPAM
;
A
#
# COMPACT_ATOMS: atom_id res chain seq x y z
N MET A 1 8.02 -5.60 -21.05
CA MET A 1 6.88 -5.19 -20.20
C MET A 1 5.79 -4.75 -21.14
N ASP A 2 4.77 -5.59 -21.37
CA ASP A 2 3.69 -5.29 -22.31
C ASP A 2 3.03 -3.97 -21.90
N GLU A 3 2.96 -2.99 -22.81
CA GLU A 3 2.48 -1.65 -22.50
C GLU A 3 0.99 -1.76 -22.20
N GLY A 4 0.64 -1.90 -20.91
CA GLY A 4 -0.69 -2.24 -20.39
C GLY A 4 -1.77 -1.20 -20.67
N ARG A 5 -2.04 -0.91 -21.94
CA ARG A 5 -3.03 0.05 -22.41
C ARG A 5 -4.41 -0.34 -21.88
N PRO A 6 -5.14 0.60 -21.25
CA PRO A 6 -6.50 0.32 -20.80
C PRO A 6 -7.37 -0.03 -21.99
N LYS A 7 -8.14 -1.11 -21.89
CA LYS A 7 -9.06 -1.54 -22.96
C LYS A 7 -10.32 -0.68 -23.03
N ARG A 8 -10.69 0.00 -21.93
CA ARG A 8 -11.88 0.86 -21.81
C ARG A 8 -11.62 2.07 -20.94
N CYS A 9 -12.38 3.14 -21.14
CA CYS A 9 -12.40 4.30 -20.26
C CYS A 9 -13.07 3.96 -18.93
N VAL A 10 -12.41 4.24 -17.80
CA VAL A 10 -12.97 4.04 -16.45
C VAL A 10 -14.08 5.04 -16.10
N ALA A 11 -14.24 6.12 -16.87
CA ALA A 11 -15.27 7.13 -16.64
C ALA A 11 -16.51 6.90 -17.51
N CYS A 12 -16.35 6.75 -18.83
CA CYS A 12 -17.48 6.62 -19.76
C CYS A 12 -17.62 5.24 -20.42
N GLY A 13 -16.77 4.27 -20.10
CA GLY A 13 -16.85 2.90 -20.62
C GLY A 13 -16.37 2.69 -22.07
N ARG A 14 -16.14 3.77 -22.83
CA ARG A 14 -15.70 3.71 -24.24
C ARG A 14 -14.47 2.82 -24.42
N GLY A 15 -14.51 1.92 -25.40
CA GLY A 15 -13.39 1.08 -25.82
C GLY A 15 -12.19 1.87 -26.32
N ALA A 16 -11.00 1.33 -26.11
CA ALA A 16 -9.75 1.89 -26.63
C ALA A 16 -9.78 1.96 -28.16
N TYR A 17 -10.37 0.95 -28.80
CA TYR A 17 -10.53 0.85 -30.25
C TYR A 17 -12.03 0.60 -30.51
N GLU A 18 -12.77 1.65 -30.85
CA GLU A 18 -14.22 1.57 -31.12
C GLU A 18 -14.58 2.57 -32.22
N GLY A 19 -15.30 2.10 -33.25
CA GLY A 19 -15.72 2.93 -34.39
C GLY A 19 -14.58 3.27 -35.36
N GLY A 20 -13.63 2.36 -35.56
CA GLY A 20 -12.52 2.53 -36.52
C GLY A 20 -11.39 3.46 -36.06
N GLY A 21 -11.46 4.01 -34.85
CA GLY A 21 -10.46 4.96 -34.32
C GLY A 21 -9.98 4.64 -32.91
N LEU A 22 -8.79 5.15 -32.57
CA LEU A 22 -8.24 5.09 -31.21
C LEU A 22 -8.97 6.10 -30.30
N GLY A 23 -9.76 5.61 -29.35
CA GLY A 23 -10.50 6.43 -28.38
C GLY A 23 -9.68 6.83 -27.14
N LEU A 24 -8.60 6.08 -26.85
CA LEU A 24 -7.72 6.30 -25.69
C LEU A 24 -6.28 6.57 -26.14
N HIS A 25 -5.85 7.81 -26.03
CA HIS A 25 -4.52 8.25 -26.48
C HIS A 25 -3.53 8.27 -25.33
N GLY A 26 -2.27 7.93 -25.61
CA GLY A 26 -1.19 8.15 -24.66
C GLY A 26 -1.08 9.63 -24.29
N HIS A 27 -0.98 9.94 -22.99
CA HIS A 27 -0.96 11.29 -22.44
C HIS A 27 0.29 11.51 -21.56
N GLY A 28 1.41 10.97 -22.03
CA GLY A 28 2.71 11.05 -21.38
C GLY A 28 2.89 10.10 -20.19
N LEU A 29 4.06 10.22 -19.57
CA LEU A 29 4.44 9.52 -18.35
C LEU A 29 4.26 10.44 -17.14
N VAL A 30 4.07 9.84 -15.98
CA VAL A 30 4.08 10.53 -14.71
C VAL A 30 4.76 9.67 -13.67
N GLU A 31 5.65 10.29 -12.91
CA GLU A 31 6.29 9.64 -11.78
C GLU A 31 5.34 9.52 -10.60
N ARG A 32 5.51 8.45 -9.84
CA ARG A 32 4.79 8.25 -8.59
C ARG A 32 5.71 7.67 -7.56
N GLN A 33 5.73 8.29 -6.39
CA GLN A 33 6.41 7.73 -5.23
C GLN A 33 5.61 6.56 -4.64
N GLN A 34 6.33 5.48 -4.33
CA GLN A 34 5.90 4.34 -3.53
C GLN A 34 6.81 4.24 -2.32
N ARG A 35 6.22 4.19 -1.13
CA ARG A 35 6.95 4.10 0.14
C ARG A 35 6.69 2.77 0.81
N GLY A 36 7.71 2.29 1.50
CA GLY A 36 7.69 1.01 2.17
C GLY A 36 9.04 0.35 2.13
N PRO A 37 9.23 -0.69 2.93
CA PRO A 37 10.33 -1.60 2.68
C PRO A 37 9.97 -2.47 1.46
N PRO A 38 10.93 -2.88 0.63
CA PRO A 38 10.65 -3.74 -0.52
C PRO A 38 10.34 -5.19 -0.14
N THR A 39 10.84 -5.61 1.02
CA THR A 39 10.72 -6.91 1.66
C THR A 39 10.57 -6.67 3.16
N ALA A 40 10.15 -7.67 3.92
CA ALA A 40 9.80 -7.46 5.33
C ALA A 40 11.01 -7.20 6.27
N ASP A 41 12.24 -7.57 5.87
CA ASP A 41 13.45 -7.38 6.67
C ASP A 41 14.32 -6.17 6.22
N GLU A 42 13.98 -5.54 5.09
CA GLU A 42 14.73 -4.39 4.58
C GLU A 42 14.25 -3.06 5.17
N ALA A 43 15.13 -2.07 5.17
CA ALA A 43 14.78 -0.72 5.59
C ALA A 43 13.75 -0.09 4.64
N PRO A 44 12.79 0.70 5.16
CA PRO A 44 11.84 1.40 4.32
C PRO A 44 12.53 2.46 3.47
N ARG A 45 12.07 2.60 2.22
CA ARG A 45 12.57 3.60 1.28
C ARG A 45 11.46 4.18 0.42
N CYS A 46 11.82 5.18 -0.38
CA CYS A 46 10.97 5.75 -1.41
C CYS A 46 11.45 5.30 -2.79
N GLU A 47 10.63 4.53 -3.47
CA GLU A 47 10.84 4.16 -4.87
C GLU A 47 10.00 5.04 -5.79
N VAL A 48 10.50 5.31 -6.99
CA VAL A 48 9.76 6.02 -8.03
C VAL A 48 9.33 5.03 -9.10
N VAL A 49 8.02 4.99 -9.38
CA VAL A 49 7.45 4.20 -10.47
C VAL A 49 6.94 5.13 -11.57
N LEU A 50 7.38 4.88 -12.80
CA LEU A 50 6.87 5.55 -13.98
C LEU A 50 5.52 4.94 -14.38
N CYS A 51 4.52 5.80 -14.50
CA CYS A 51 3.16 5.40 -14.84
C CYS A 51 2.74 6.05 -16.15
N ARG A 52 2.15 5.28 -17.07
CA ARG A 52 1.61 5.82 -18.32
C ARG A 52 0.23 6.43 -18.09
N ARG A 53 0.01 7.63 -18.62
CA ARG A 53 -1.33 8.25 -18.67
C ARG A 53 -1.98 8.00 -20.01
N TYR A 54 -3.30 7.89 -19.99
CA TYR A 54 -4.14 7.85 -21.18
C TYR A 54 -5.27 8.85 -21.07
N ARG A 55 -5.52 9.63 -22.12
CA ARG A 55 -6.65 10.55 -22.19
C ARG A 55 -7.72 9.96 -23.10
N CYS A 56 -8.96 9.93 -22.63
CA CYS A 56 -10.11 9.57 -23.42
C CYS A 56 -10.48 10.76 -24.33
N LYS A 57 -10.52 10.55 -25.65
CA LYS A 57 -10.90 11.59 -26.61
C LYS A 57 -12.37 12.00 -26.47
N PRO A 58 -13.34 11.07 -26.32
CA PRO A 58 -14.75 11.45 -26.15
C PRO A 58 -15.09 12.27 -24.89
N CYS A 59 -14.68 11.81 -23.71
CA CYS A 59 -15.08 12.46 -22.44
C CYS A 59 -13.97 13.29 -21.77
N GLY A 60 -12.77 13.30 -22.33
CA GLY A 60 -11.63 14.05 -21.79
C GLY A 60 -10.97 13.44 -20.54
N ALA A 61 -11.53 12.38 -19.95
CA ALA A 61 -10.99 11.77 -18.72
C ALA A 61 -9.55 11.29 -18.88
N VAL A 62 -8.72 11.55 -17.86
CA VAL A 62 -7.33 11.09 -17.80
C VAL A 62 -7.22 9.92 -16.83
N MET A 63 -6.71 8.81 -17.35
CA MET A 63 -6.48 7.56 -16.62
C MET A 63 -5.00 7.29 -16.50
N ARG A 64 -4.63 6.50 -15.51
CA ARG A 64 -3.24 6.12 -15.26
C ARG A 64 -3.16 4.61 -15.13
N VAL A 65 -2.26 4.01 -15.89
CA VAL A 65 -1.87 2.61 -15.72
C VAL A 65 -0.76 2.57 -14.69
N VAL A 66 -0.94 1.76 -13.66
CA VAL A 66 -0.02 1.65 -12.53
C VAL A 66 0.25 0.18 -12.22
N PRO A 67 1.43 -0.16 -11.68
CA PRO A 67 1.68 -1.50 -11.16
C PRO A 67 0.66 -1.92 -10.08
N PRO A 68 0.40 -3.23 -9.89
CA PRO A 68 -0.54 -3.71 -8.88
C PRO A 68 -0.25 -3.26 -7.43
N SER A 69 1.02 -2.99 -7.12
CA SER A 69 1.50 -2.45 -5.85
C SER A 69 1.01 -1.01 -5.59
N VAL A 70 0.61 -0.26 -6.63
CA VAL A 70 0.16 1.12 -6.51
C VAL A 70 -1.30 1.19 -6.10
N ARG A 71 -1.54 1.74 -4.91
CA ARG A 71 -2.89 2.02 -4.42
C ARG A 71 -3.31 3.47 -4.70
N PRO A 72 -4.53 3.70 -5.24
CA PRO A 72 -5.01 5.05 -5.53
C PRO A 72 -4.94 5.96 -4.30
N ARG A 73 -4.38 7.17 -4.50
CA ARG A 73 -4.27 8.21 -3.46
C ARG A 73 -3.52 7.76 -2.20
N LYS A 74 -2.53 6.86 -2.33
CA LYS A 74 -1.64 6.44 -1.23
C LYS A 74 -0.18 6.69 -1.58
N HIS A 75 0.63 7.15 -0.63
CA HIS A 75 2.08 7.23 -0.82
C HIS A 75 2.77 5.88 -0.58
N PHE A 76 2.15 5.02 0.23
CA PHE A 76 2.67 3.68 0.52
C PHE A 76 2.23 2.68 -0.55
N SER A 77 3.08 1.70 -0.83
CA SER A 77 2.70 0.54 -1.65
C SER A 77 1.62 -0.30 -0.97
N GLY A 78 0.93 -1.15 -1.72
CA GLY A 78 -0.05 -2.08 -1.17
C GLY A 78 0.61 -3.03 -0.17
N GLU A 79 1.79 -3.53 -0.53
CA GLU A 79 2.61 -4.43 0.27
C GLU A 79 2.99 -3.77 1.61
N ALA A 80 3.48 -2.52 1.57
CA ALA A 80 3.81 -1.77 2.77
C ALA A 80 2.60 -1.50 3.67
N ILE A 81 1.42 -1.22 3.08
CA ILE A 81 0.19 -1.08 3.86
C ILE A 81 -0.20 -2.41 4.51
N GLY A 82 -0.13 -3.52 3.77
CA GLY A 82 -0.41 -4.86 4.31
C GLY A 82 0.54 -5.23 5.45
N PHE A 83 1.84 -5.00 5.24
CA PHE A 83 2.88 -5.21 6.23
C PHE A 83 2.67 -4.40 7.51
N ALA A 84 2.40 -3.09 7.39
CA ALA A 84 2.10 -2.25 8.54
C ALA A 84 0.89 -2.72 9.33
N LEU A 85 -0.17 -3.17 8.65
CA LEU A 85 -1.34 -3.72 9.32
C LEU A 85 -1.00 -5.03 10.04
N ALA A 86 -0.24 -5.92 9.41
CA ALA A 86 0.23 -7.16 10.02
C ALA A 86 1.07 -6.90 11.29
N LEU A 87 2.06 -6.01 11.22
CA LEU A 87 2.84 -5.61 12.39
C LEU A 87 1.96 -5.03 13.50
N TRP A 88 0.99 -4.20 13.14
CA TRP A 88 0.12 -3.53 14.09
C TRP A 88 -0.86 -4.48 14.80
N THR A 89 -1.40 -5.47 14.08
CA THR A 89 -2.48 -6.32 14.60
C THR A 89 -2.08 -7.75 14.91
N LEU A 90 -1.24 -8.37 14.09
CA LEU A 90 -0.80 -9.76 14.28
C LEU A 90 0.40 -9.82 15.22
N CYS A 91 1.37 -8.91 15.04
CA CYS A 91 2.54 -8.82 15.93
C CYS A 91 2.30 -7.93 17.16
N GLY A 92 1.16 -7.23 17.24
CA GLY A 92 0.80 -6.38 18.37
C GLY A 92 1.70 -5.15 18.58
N LEU A 93 2.47 -4.74 17.56
CA LEU A 93 3.42 -3.63 17.72
C LEU A 93 2.71 -2.28 17.88
N ARG A 94 3.36 -1.39 18.63
CA ARG A 94 2.90 0.00 18.82
C ARG A 94 3.06 0.79 17.53
N ALA A 95 2.21 1.82 17.35
CA ALA A 95 2.13 2.56 16.09
C ALA A 95 3.44 3.26 15.67
N ASP A 96 4.26 3.66 16.64
CA ASP A 96 5.58 4.25 16.41
C ASP A 96 6.58 3.22 15.87
N GLU A 97 6.57 2.00 16.42
CA GLU A 97 7.41 0.90 15.95
C GLU A 97 6.99 0.43 14.55
N VAL A 98 5.70 0.25 14.32
CA VAL A 98 5.14 -0.08 13.00
C VAL A 98 5.57 0.95 11.96
N ARG A 99 5.56 2.23 12.34
CA ARG A 99 5.99 3.32 11.47
C ARG A 99 7.48 3.27 11.16
N ARG A 100 8.35 3.07 12.16
CA ARG A 100 9.81 2.95 11.96
C ARG A 100 10.15 1.85 10.95
N ARG A 101 9.44 0.72 11.02
CA ARG A 101 9.66 -0.41 10.09
C ARG A 101 9.05 -0.22 8.70
N THR A 102 8.09 0.70 8.54
CA THR A 102 7.37 0.85 7.27
C THR A 102 7.70 2.14 6.52
N SER A 103 8.20 3.18 7.20
CA SER A 103 8.35 4.50 6.60
C SER A 103 9.74 5.09 6.84
N ASP A 104 10.32 5.63 5.77
CA ASP A 104 11.53 6.43 5.74
C ASP A 104 11.32 7.90 6.20
N TRP A 105 10.07 8.29 6.46
CA TRP A 105 9.76 9.63 6.96
C TRP A 105 9.95 9.73 8.46
N THR A 106 11.09 10.30 8.84
CA THR A 106 11.33 10.78 10.20
C THR A 106 10.28 11.84 10.56
N ARG A 107 9.63 11.66 11.70
CA ARG A 107 8.84 12.72 12.33
C ARG A 107 9.38 12.98 13.72
N LEU A 108 9.36 14.24 14.11
CA LEU A 108 9.81 14.72 15.41
C LEU A 108 8.60 15.06 16.30
N GLY A 109 8.80 15.01 17.62
CA GLY A 109 7.79 15.38 18.63
C GLY A 109 6.55 14.48 18.65
N ASP A 110 5.41 15.02 19.07
CA ASP A 110 4.16 14.24 19.25
C ASP A 110 3.63 13.60 17.95
N ALA A 111 3.99 14.18 16.80
CA ALA A 111 3.67 13.61 15.49
C ALA A 111 4.41 12.28 15.20
N ALA A 112 5.41 11.92 16.02
CA ALA A 112 6.15 10.66 15.98
C ALA A 112 5.43 9.53 16.75
N ARG A 113 4.66 9.85 17.80
CA ARG A 113 4.06 8.85 18.72
C ARG A 113 2.87 8.11 18.13
N GLY A 114 2.26 8.65 17.06
CA GLY A 114 1.03 8.11 16.48
C GLY A 114 1.10 7.97 14.97
N TRP A 115 0.46 6.91 14.44
CA TRP A 115 0.28 6.73 13.00
C TRP A 115 -1.19 6.58 12.63
N ARG A 116 -1.87 7.73 12.50
CA ARG A 116 -3.31 7.81 12.14
C ARG A 116 -3.67 7.08 10.84
N SER A 117 -2.68 6.81 9.97
CA SER A 117 -2.86 6.02 8.76
C SER A 117 -3.36 4.61 9.04
N LEU A 118 -2.91 3.95 10.11
CA LEU A 118 -3.31 2.56 10.43
C LEU A 118 -4.82 2.44 10.61
N ALA A 119 -5.39 3.26 11.51
CA ALA A 119 -6.83 3.30 11.74
C ALA A 119 -7.62 3.78 10.49
N ARG A 120 -7.05 4.70 9.70
CA ARG A 120 -7.66 5.14 8.44
C ARG A 120 -7.70 4.02 7.39
N TRP A 121 -6.62 3.26 7.23
CA TRP A 121 -6.56 2.14 6.29
C TRP A 121 -7.48 1.01 6.72
N ALA A 122 -7.57 0.72 8.02
CA ALA A 122 -8.55 -0.20 8.58
C ALA A 122 -10.00 0.17 8.22
N ARG A 123 -10.37 1.45 8.33
CA ARG A 123 -11.70 1.92 7.88
C ARG A 123 -11.89 1.78 6.37
N GLN A 124 -10.85 2.06 5.58
CA GLN A 124 -10.90 1.91 4.12
C GLN A 124 -11.03 0.44 3.69
N LEU A 125 -10.49 -0.51 4.44
CA LEU A 125 -10.72 -1.94 4.26
C LEU A 125 -12.19 -2.28 4.48
N GLY A 126 -12.79 -1.84 5.61
CA GLY A 126 -14.21 -2.06 5.89
C GLY A 126 -15.13 -1.46 4.83
N ALA A 127 -14.79 -0.28 4.31
CA ALA A 127 -15.51 0.37 3.22
C ALA A 127 -15.18 -0.17 1.82
N ARG A 128 -14.36 -1.23 1.70
CA ARG A 128 -13.86 -1.82 0.44
C ARG A 128 -13.15 -0.84 -0.51
N GLN A 129 -12.67 0.28 0.02
CA GLN A 129 -11.90 1.31 -0.70
C GLN A 129 -10.41 0.98 -0.81
N LEU A 130 -9.95 0.01 0.00
CA LEU A 130 -8.60 -0.50 -0.01
C LEU A 130 -8.69 -2.04 -0.07
N PHE A 131 -7.99 -2.66 -1.03
CA PHE A 131 -8.09 -4.10 -1.32
C PHE A 131 -9.54 -4.58 -1.47
N GLY A 132 -10.38 -3.86 -2.23
CA GLY A 132 -11.82 -4.11 -2.30
C GLY A 132 -12.24 -5.52 -2.77
N ALA A 133 -11.35 -6.27 -3.44
CA ALA A 133 -11.59 -7.66 -3.85
C ALA A 133 -11.17 -8.70 -2.79
N LEU A 134 -10.56 -8.29 -1.68
CA LEU A 134 -10.06 -9.20 -0.65
C LEU A 134 -11.25 -9.82 0.12
N PRO A 135 -11.38 -11.16 0.15
CA PRO A 135 -12.44 -11.81 0.91
C PRO A 135 -12.12 -11.76 2.40
N LEU A 136 -12.87 -10.96 3.16
CA LEU A 136 -12.69 -10.84 4.62
C LEU A 136 -13.58 -11.82 5.40
N GLY A 137 -14.72 -12.23 4.85
CA GLY A 137 -15.72 -13.04 5.56
C GLY A 137 -16.39 -12.26 6.69
N ALA A 138 -16.99 -12.98 7.65
CA ALA A 138 -17.49 -12.37 8.87
C ALA A 138 -16.31 -11.91 9.75
N VAL A 139 -16.36 -10.67 10.24
CA VAL A 139 -15.30 -10.08 11.07
C VAL A 139 -15.93 -9.43 12.29
N ALA A 140 -15.29 -9.59 13.45
CA ALA A 140 -15.68 -8.86 14.66
C ALA A 140 -15.67 -7.34 14.41
N GLN A 141 -16.51 -6.63 15.16
CA GLN A 141 -16.64 -5.18 14.98
C GLN A 141 -15.36 -4.44 15.35
N GLY A 142 -15.09 -3.37 14.60
CA GLY A 142 -14.01 -2.42 14.89
C GLY A 142 -12.81 -2.48 13.95
N PRO A 143 -12.07 -1.37 13.84
CA PRO A 143 -11.00 -1.21 12.85
C PRO A 143 -9.85 -2.19 13.05
N ARG A 144 -9.51 -2.55 14.29
CA ARG A 144 -8.40 -3.44 14.60
C ARG A 144 -8.68 -4.88 14.17
N ALA A 145 -9.91 -5.37 14.36
CA ALA A 145 -10.34 -6.70 13.92
C ALA A 145 -10.36 -6.80 12.38
N LEU A 146 -10.89 -5.78 11.70
CA LEU A 146 -10.84 -5.67 10.24
C LEU A 146 -9.41 -5.67 9.69
N ALA A 147 -8.52 -4.90 10.31
CA ALA A 147 -7.11 -4.88 9.94
C ALA A 147 -6.44 -6.24 10.15
N ALA A 148 -6.72 -6.93 11.27
CA ALA A 148 -6.18 -8.26 11.54
C ALA A 148 -6.62 -9.28 10.47
N ARG A 149 -7.92 -9.30 10.15
CA ARG A 149 -8.44 -10.22 9.13
C ARG A 149 -7.87 -9.93 7.75
N ALA A 150 -7.79 -8.65 7.37
CA ALA A 150 -7.17 -8.25 6.11
C ALA A 150 -5.69 -8.62 6.06
N ALA A 151 -4.94 -8.40 7.15
CA ALA A 151 -3.54 -8.77 7.24
C ALA A 151 -3.34 -10.29 7.05
N GLN A 152 -4.15 -11.12 7.71
CA GLN A 152 -4.11 -12.58 7.52
C GLN A 152 -4.32 -12.99 6.06
N ALA A 153 -5.37 -12.44 5.42
CA ALA A 153 -5.67 -12.74 4.03
C ALA A 153 -4.55 -12.26 3.09
N LEU A 154 -3.99 -11.06 3.33
CA LEU A 154 -2.87 -10.54 2.56
C LEU A 154 -1.60 -11.38 2.74
N CYS A 155 -1.29 -11.85 3.95
CA CYS A 155 -0.16 -12.74 4.21
C CYS A 155 -0.29 -14.05 3.42
N ALA A 156 -1.49 -14.65 3.36
CA ALA A 156 -1.74 -15.85 2.58
C ALA A 156 -1.46 -15.65 1.07
N HIS A 157 -1.71 -14.44 0.56
CA HIS A 157 -1.48 -14.08 -0.84
C HIS A 157 -0.18 -13.29 -1.08
N ALA A 158 0.66 -13.12 -0.07
CA ALA A 158 1.85 -12.29 -0.17
C ALA A 158 2.84 -12.89 -1.20
N PRO A 159 3.52 -12.07 -2.01
CA PRO A 159 4.59 -12.56 -2.88
C PRO A 159 5.67 -13.29 -2.07
N LEU A 160 6.40 -14.24 -2.68
CA LEU A 160 7.44 -15.01 -1.98
C LEU A 160 8.48 -14.13 -1.28
N ALA A 161 8.84 -12.99 -1.89
CA ALA A 161 9.74 -11.99 -1.31
C ALA A 161 9.27 -11.41 0.05
N TRP A 162 7.99 -11.60 0.39
CA TRP A 162 7.37 -11.17 1.65
C TRP A 162 7.04 -12.34 2.60
N ARG A 163 7.19 -13.59 2.15
CA ARG A 163 6.85 -14.80 2.94
C ARG A 163 8.03 -15.35 3.78
N GLY A 164 9.24 -14.83 3.59
CA GLY A 164 10.46 -15.30 4.26
C GLY A 164 10.79 -14.63 5.60
N ALA A 165 10.11 -13.55 5.97
CA ALA A 165 10.39 -12.88 7.25
C ALA A 165 9.63 -13.57 8.39
N PRO A 166 10.31 -14.01 9.46
CA PRO A 166 9.63 -14.36 10.68
C PRO A 166 8.85 -13.12 11.15
N LEU A 167 7.53 -13.25 11.32
CA LEU A 167 6.71 -12.23 12.01
C LEU A 167 7.12 -12.05 13.48
N GLU A 168 8.15 -12.78 13.93
CA GLU A 168 8.74 -12.73 15.24
C GLU A 168 10.19 -12.23 15.18
N ARG A 169 10.40 -10.98 15.60
CA ARG A 169 11.55 -10.61 16.42
C ARG A 169 11.05 -9.67 17.50
N ARG A 170 10.68 -10.25 18.65
CA ARG A 170 10.65 -9.56 19.93
C ARG A 170 12.08 -9.12 20.21
N SER A 171 12.46 -7.92 19.78
CA SER A 171 13.67 -7.28 20.29
C SER A 171 13.35 -6.74 21.68
N SER A 172 13.65 -7.57 22.67
CA SER A 172 13.95 -7.11 24.03
C SER A 172 14.96 -5.98 23.91
N ILE A 173 14.53 -4.74 24.17
CA ILE A 173 15.44 -3.64 24.43
C ILE A 173 16.12 -3.99 25.76
N LYS A 174 17.34 -4.54 25.70
CA LYS A 174 18.25 -4.48 26.84
C LYS A 174 18.69 -3.01 26.98
N PRO A 175 18.61 -2.39 28.17
CA PRO A 175 19.22 -1.08 28.39
C PRO A 175 20.74 -1.17 28.16
N SER A 176 21.30 -0.17 27.49
CA SER A 176 22.76 -0.01 27.37
C SER A 176 23.39 0.14 28.76
N PRO A 177 24.59 -0.40 29.01
CA PRO A 177 25.33 -0.06 30.21
C PRO A 177 25.78 1.41 30.15
N GLU A 178 25.55 2.12 31.25
CA GLU A 178 26.07 3.46 31.53
C GLU A 178 27.60 3.49 31.37
N PRO A 179 28.19 4.57 30.83
CA PRO A 179 29.64 4.72 30.82
C PRO A 179 30.15 5.00 32.25
N ALA A 180 31.10 4.20 32.71
CA ALA A 180 31.82 4.44 33.95
C ALA A 180 32.66 5.74 33.82
N MET A 181 32.59 6.56 34.87
CA MET A 181 33.52 7.67 35.15
C MET A 181 34.92 7.15 35.48
#